data_AF-A0A2V6F3C3-F1
#
_entry.id   AF-A0A2V6F3C3-F1
#
_cell.length_a   1.000
_cell.length_b   1.000
_cell.length_c   1.000
_cell.angle_alpha   90.00
_cell.angle_beta   90.00
_cell.angle_gamma   90.00
#
_symmetry.space_group_name_H-M   'P 1'
#
loop_
_entity.id
_entity.type
_entity.pdbx_description
1 polymer ?
#
loop_
_entity_poly.entity_id
_entity_poly.type
_entity_poly.pdbx_seq_one_letter_code
_entity_poly.pdbx_strand_id
1 'polypeptide(L)' 'MAALLERELGVKAELVEGGLGEFTVLVGDRAVAKKGLIFFPPDKKVLAAVRQALAGQAGDRV' A
#
# COMPACT_ATOMS: atom_id res chain seq x y z
N MET A 1 5.18 -7.81 3.63
CA MET A 1 4.00 -7.01 3.20
C MET A 1 3.65 -7.24 1.73
N ALA A 2 4.59 -7.10 0.79
CA ALA A 2 4.33 -7.30 -0.65
C ALA A 2 3.64 -8.64 -0.95
N ALA A 3 4.19 -9.76 -0.47
CA ALA A 3 3.58 -11.09 -0.66
C ALA A 3 2.17 -11.26 -0.06
N LEU A 4 1.80 -10.44 0.95
CA LEU A 4 0.47 -10.47 1.57
C LEU A 4 -0.54 -9.70 0.70
N LEU A 5 -0.11 -8.57 0.13
CA LEU A 5 -0.90 -7.80 -0.82
C LEU A 5 -1.19 -8.61 -2.10
N GLU A 6 -0.19 -9.32 -2.62
CA GLU A 6 -0.36 -10.17 -3.80
C GLU A 6 -1.37 -11.31 -3.56
N ARG A 7 -1.31 -11.94 -2.38
CA ARG A 7 -2.22 -13.03 -2.00
C ARG A 7 -3.65 -12.56 -1.74
N GLU A 8 -3.83 -11.47 -1.01
CA GLU A 8 -5.16 -11.01 -0.57
C GLU A 8 -5.90 -10.18 -1.62
N LEU A 9 -5.16 -9.41 -2.43
CA LEU A 9 -5.74 -8.46 -3.39
C LEU A 9 -5.54 -8.89 -4.84
N GLY A 10 -4.72 -9.91 -5.11
CA GLY A 10 -4.42 -10.36 -6.48
C GLY A 10 -3.69 -9.31 -7.33
N VAL A 11 -3.10 -8.29 -6.71
CA VAL A 11 -2.37 -7.22 -7.39
C VAL A 11 -0.88 -7.53 -7.38
N LYS A 12 -0.18 -7.21 -8.48
CA LYS A 12 1.28 -7.34 -8.53
C LYS A 12 1.90 -6.24 -7.67
N ALA A 13 2.64 -6.62 -6.62
CA ALA A 13 3.26 -5.65 -5.71
C ALA A 13 4.74 -5.53 -6.03
N GLU A 14 5.16 -4.34 -6.48
CA GLU A 14 6.58 -4.06 -6.68
C GLU A 14 7.22 -3.61 -5.37
N LEU A 15 8.36 -4.22 -5.03
CA LEU A 15 9.12 -3.86 -3.85
C LEU A 15 10.22 -2.89 -4.26
N VAL A 16 10.03 -1.62 -3.90
CA VAL A 16 11.03 -0.57 -4.12
C VAL A 16 11.83 -0.40 -2.82
N GLU A 17 13.16 -0.50 -2.91
CA GLU A 17 14.03 -0.22 -1.77
C GLU A 17 13.97 1.28 -1.43
N GLY A 18 13.57 1.58 -0.19
CA GLY A 18 13.57 2.92 0.38
C GLY A 18 14.77 3.18 1.30
N GLY A 19 14.74 4.30 2.01
CA GLY A 19 15.76 4.67 2.99
C GLY A 19 15.72 3.87 4.29
N LEU A 20 16.67 4.16 5.19
CA LEU A 20 16.84 3.52 6.49
C LEU A 20 15.58 3.62 7.36
N GLY A 21 14.83 2.51 7.40
CA GLY A 21 13.64 2.40 8.22
C GLY A 21 12.40 3.03 7.61
N GLU A 22 12.41 3.36 6.32
CA GLU A 22 11.24 3.82 5.60
C GLU A 22 10.32 2.65 5.24
N PHE A 23 9.02 2.91 5.29
CA PHE A 23 8.03 2.01 4.71
C PHE A 23 6.89 2.85 4.19
N THR A 24 6.68 2.76 2.88
CA THR A 24 5.63 3.47 2.18
C THR A 24 4.98 2.48 1.24
N VAL A 25 3.66 2.42 1.25
CA VAL A 25 2.86 1.69 0.28
C VAL A 25 2.24 2.71 -0.65
N LEU A 26 2.58 2.59 -1.93
CA LEU A 26 2.09 3.41 -3.01
C LEU A 26 1.11 2.60 -3.85
N VAL A 27 0.03 3.23 -4.30
CA VAL A 27 -0.90 2.67 -5.28
C VAL A 27 -1.06 3.72 -6.38
N GLY A 28 -0.47 3.46 -7.55
CA GLY A 28 -0.20 4.51 -8.55
C GLY A 28 0.69 5.61 -7.95
N ASP A 29 0.29 6.87 -8.12
CA ASP A 29 0.99 8.04 -7.55
C ASP A 29 0.57 8.39 -6.11
N ARG A 30 -0.29 7.58 -5.47
CA ARG A 30 -0.85 7.89 -4.16
C ARG A 30 -0.20 7.05 -3.06
N ALA A 31 0.36 7.71 -2.04
CA ALA A 31 0.79 7.06 -0.80
C ALA A 31 -0.44 6.71 0.06
N VAL A 32 -0.67 5.41 0.26
CA VAL A 32 -1.84 4.90 0.99
C VAL A 32 -1.51 4.47 2.41
N ALA A 33 -0.25 4.10 2.65
CA ALA A 33 0.26 3.83 3.97
C ALA A 33 1.71 4.31 4.05
N LYS A 34 2.05 4.93 5.18
CA LYS A 34 3.43 5.25 5.54
C LYS A 34 3.69 4.78 6.96
N LYS A 35 4.90 4.34 7.24
CA LYS A 35 5.34 4.07 8.60
C LYS A 35 5.41 5.38 9.38
N GLY A 36 4.82 5.36 10.58
CA GLY A 36 4.92 6.46 11.53
C GLY A 36 6.25 6.40 12.27
N LEU A 37 6.61 7.48 12.95
CA LEU A 37 7.93 7.65 13.59
C LEU A 37 8.34 6.52 14.57
N ILE A 38 7.37 5.78 15.12
CA ILE A 38 7.58 4.81 16.21
C ILE A 38 7.04 3.41 15.89
N PHE A 39 6.01 3.27 15.04
CA PHE A 39 5.37 1.98 14.77
C PHE A 39 5.01 1.78 13.30
N PHE A 40 5.07 0.52 12.88
CA PHE A 40 4.51 0.06 11.62
C PHE A 40 2.98 0.07 11.69
N PRO A 41 2.28 0.56 10.65
CA PRO A 41 0.83 0.45 10.60
C PRO A 41 0.43 -1.04 10.57
N PRO A 42 -0.64 -1.43 11.28
CA PRO A 42 -1.10 -2.81 11.29
C PRO A 42 -1.58 -3.24 9.90
N ASP A 43 -1.30 -4.49 9.54
CA ASP A 43 -1.55 -5.06 8.19
C ASP A 43 -2.99 -4.82 7.71
N LYS A 44 -3.98 -4.96 8.61
CA LYS A 44 -5.39 -4.72 8.30
C LYS A 44 -5.67 -3.29 7.82
N LYS A 45 -5.00 -2.29 8.41
CA LYS A 45 -5.13 -0.89 7.97
C LYS A 45 -4.49 -0.68 6.61
N VAL A 46 -3.34 -1.31 6.37
CA VAL A 46 -2.65 -1.23 5.07
C VAL A 46 -3.51 -1.86 3.97
N LEU A 47 -4.05 -3.05 4.21
CA LEU A 47 -4.95 -3.73 3.26
C LEU A 47 -6.20 -2.91 2.95
N ALA A 48 -6.85 -2.35 3.98
CA ALA A 48 -8.03 -1.51 3.79
C ALA A 48 -7.70 -0.24 2.99
N ALA A 49 -6.57 0.42 3.28
CA ALA A 49 -6.12 1.61 2.57
C ALA A 49 -5.77 1.31 1.10
N VAL A 50 -5.06 0.21 0.83
CA VAL A 50 -4.77 -0.24 -0.53
C VAL A 50 -6.07 -0.57 -1.27
N ARG A 51 -7.00 -1.29 -0.66
CA ARG A 51 -8.30 -1.62 -1.26
C ARG A 51 -9.11 -0.37 -1.60
N GLN A 52 -9.14 0.62 -0.71
CA GLN A 52 -9.81 1.89 -0.97
C GLN A 52 -9.14 2.68 -2.10
N ALA A 53 -7.82 2.69 -2.16
CA ALA A 53 -7.10 3.36 -3.24
C ALA A 53 -7.30 2.69 -4.60
N LEU A 54 -7.28 1.35 -4.65
CA LEU A 54 -7.60 0.58 -5.85
C LEU A 54 -9.05 0.84 -6.30
N ALA A 55 -10.01 0.88 -5.37
CA ALA A 55 -11.39 1.21 -5.67
C ALA A 55 -11.57 2.67 -6.15
N GLY A 56 -10.81 3.61 -5.57
CA GLY A 56 -10.80 5.01 -5.98
C GLY A 56 -10.19 5.22 -7.37
N GLN A 57 -9.12 4.50 -7.72
CA GLN A 57 -8.52 4.55 -9.05
C GLN A 57 -9.40 3.89 -10.13
N ALA A 58 -10.25 2.93 -9.75
CA ALA A 58 -11.24 2.38 -10.67
C ALA A 58 -12.35 3.39 -11.02
N GLY A 59 -12.58 4.40 -10.18
CA GLY A 59 -13.58 5.45 -10.39
C GLY A 59 -13.06 6.70 -11.11
N ASP A 60 -11.75 6.87 -11.25
CA ASP A 60 -11.11 8.09 -11.83
C ASP A 60 -10.80 7.95 -13.34
N ARG A 61 -11.22 6.84 -13.97
CA ARG A 61 -11.26 6.70 -15.43
C ARG A 61 -12.64 7.15 -15.94
N VAL A 62 -12.86 8.46 -16.05
CA VAL A 62 -13.94 9.05 -16.85
C VAL A 62 -13.33 10.05 -17.83
#